data_AF-A0A7X8AN55-F1
#
_entry.id   AF-A0A7X8AN55-F1
#
_cell.length_a   1.000
_cell.length_b   1.000
_cell.length_c   1.000
_cell.angle_alpha   90.00
_cell.angle_beta   90.00
_cell.angle_gamma   90.00
#
_symmetry.space_group_name_H-M   'P 1'
#
loop_
_entity.id
_entity.type
_entity.pdbx_description
1 polymer ?
#
loop_
_entity_poly.entity_id
_entity_poly.type
_entity_poly.pdbx_seq_one_letter_code
_entity_poly.pdbx_strand_id
1 'polypeptide(L)'
;MAAADPRHRPWASVLALSVGALVTATTGWLLWDHLGTPPLAIPWPDASLAVVLVVATGVLLWSHWMRHRGETLRPQFGIGVAAGLAVVLGLASYAPCATPDQWPVVLIGLLNLFTGQVESSLIGEAPALCRTHPLVFQLARLFGLATLLFSALAVLATLVRPVLDRLRARFARVVDVVVGLDATTLPLVRALCAERDAHVGRPDWYTPRLRWGDRPWANPRPVVVVVHHDDADPLAAEARVFGALVYVAAPTDTDALRPVVFFRPVLFWPWRVAAHRLYAVTASQRDNIAIVEHVQQMIAARHPSTDTGWLARRAVPRLVARFSDTRDARDWRLANVSSVGCLVDAITPDGLLARALVDRVAAYEATDLLITGDTPLTVAILDQVAQQRAFRHELQTKRRLEPGRRSTPEEDALNEVYQLGFDKVTILADTAADLCDEWRADRAPGAAVPTLLEPTPSTAGWKEAVGRAAARGGRPVLIVTDMVCPRSAPAPCGSATSTPTCSCCGPPTTCRASNRSRVRTPTTAPAASSGSGRPSSWTTGLPTTPGPSWPANNTSATAAAEGCPRRTCRPPAGSGNAARAVCPTSSGRTPCGSTGIC
;
A
#
# COMPACT_ATOMS: atom_id res chain seq x y z
N MET A 1 15.70 -8.70 11.57
CA MET A 1 15.40 -10.12 11.88
C MET A 1 13.89 -10.25 12.07
N ALA A 2 13.19 -10.77 11.06
CA ALA A 2 11.76 -11.04 11.16
C ALA A 2 11.58 -12.41 11.83
N ALA A 3 11.01 -12.43 13.04
CA ALA A 3 10.55 -13.66 13.66
C ALA A 3 9.46 -14.25 12.77
N ALA A 4 9.76 -15.37 12.11
CA ALA A 4 8.77 -16.13 11.37
C ALA A 4 7.72 -16.63 12.36
N ASP A 5 6.53 -16.07 12.30
CA ASP A 5 5.39 -16.46 13.14
C ASP A 5 5.03 -17.94 12.86
N PRO A 6 5.19 -18.86 13.83
CA PRO A 6 4.94 -20.28 13.63
C PRO A 6 3.44 -20.63 13.48
N ARG A 7 2.54 -19.65 13.48
CA ARG A 7 1.08 -19.87 13.41
C ARG A 7 0.49 -20.11 12.02
N HIS A 8 1.29 -20.07 10.95
CA HIS A 8 0.77 -20.11 9.57
C HIS A 8 1.28 -21.27 8.72
N ARG A 9 1.03 -22.52 9.14
CA ARG A 9 1.16 -23.68 8.24
C ARG A 9 -0.13 -24.50 8.22
N PRO A 10 -1.20 -23.98 7.56
CA PRO A 10 -2.46 -24.71 7.42
C PRO A 10 -2.31 -26.07 6.72
N TRP A 11 -1.22 -26.27 5.95
CA TRP A 11 -0.91 -27.57 5.37
C TRP A 11 -0.50 -28.62 6.40
N ALA A 12 0.09 -28.26 7.54
CA ALA A 12 0.52 -29.23 8.56
C ALA A 12 -0.67 -29.96 9.18
N SER A 13 -1.77 -29.24 9.38
CA SER A 13 -3.00 -29.78 9.93
C SER A 13 -3.73 -30.68 8.92
N VAL A 14 -3.71 -30.32 7.63
CA VAL A 14 -4.23 -31.18 6.55
C VAL A 14 -3.37 -32.44 6.43
N LEU A 15 -2.05 -32.32 6.50
CA LEU A 15 -1.12 -33.44 6.45
C LEU A 15 -1.31 -34.36 7.67
N ALA A 16 -1.54 -33.81 8.86
CA ALA A 16 -1.84 -34.58 10.07
C ALA A 16 -3.15 -35.37 9.96
N LEU A 17 -4.20 -34.80 9.37
CA LEU A 17 -5.46 -35.52 9.13
C LEU A 17 -5.33 -36.59 8.05
N SER A 18 -4.63 -36.31 6.95
CA SER A 18 -4.35 -37.29 5.90
C SER A 18 -3.51 -38.45 6.43
N VAL A 19 -2.49 -38.16 7.25
CA VAL A 19 -1.67 -39.17 7.92
C VAL A 19 -2.50 -39.95 8.94
N GLY A 20 -3.36 -39.30 9.72
CA GLY A 20 -4.26 -39.97 10.65
C GLY A 20 -5.18 -40.97 9.94
N ALA A 21 -5.80 -40.57 8.83
CA ALA A 21 -6.64 -41.44 8.01
C ALA A 21 -5.84 -42.61 7.40
N LEU A 22 -4.64 -42.34 6.88
CA LEU A 22 -3.73 -43.36 6.34
C LEU A 22 -3.29 -44.35 7.43
N VAL A 23 -2.96 -43.86 8.63
CA VAL A 23 -2.58 -44.68 9.79
C VAL A 23 -3.75 -45.56 10.19
N THR A 24 -4.97 -45.03 10.33
CA THR A 24 -6.14 -45.86 10.67
C THR A 24 -6.43 -46.94 9.62
N ALA A 25 -6.31 -46.61 8.33
CA ALA A 25 -6.51 -47.55 7.24
C ALA A 25 -5.42 -48.63 7.21
N THR A 26 -4.16 -48.25 7.41
CA THR A 26 -3.03 -49.19 7.45
C THR A 26 -3.02 -50.04 8.72
N THR A 27 -3.40 -49.50 9.89
CA THR A 27 -3.56 -50.32 11.10
C THR A 27 -4.72 -51.30 10.97
N GLY A 28 -5.82 -50.92 10.31
CA GLY A 28 -6.92 -51.85 10.02
C GLY A 28 -6.48 -52.98 9.08
N TRP A 29 -5.66 -52.66 8.08
CA TRP A 29 -5.11 -53.63 7.14
C TRP A 29 -4.04 -54.55 7.78
N LEU A 30 -3.18 -54.02 8.64
CA LEU A 30 -2.21 -54.81 9.40
C LEU A 30 -2.86 -55.70 10.45
N LEU A 31 -3.94 -55.24 11.10
CA LEU A 31 -4.73 -56.09 12.00
C LEU A 31 -5.39 -57.25 11.23
N TRP A 32 -5.84 -56.99 10.01
CA TRP A 32 -6.42 -57.99 9.11
C TRP A 32 -5.40 -59.07 8.71
N ASP A 33 -4.20 -58.67 8.32
CA ASP A 33 -3.14 -59.59 7.89
C ASP A 33 -2.60 -60.46 9.05
N HIS A 34 -2.53 -59.91 10.26
CA HIS A 34 -2.03 -60.64 11.43
C HIS A 34 -3.04 -61.56 12.11
N LEU A 35 -4.34 -61.33 11.96
CA LEU A 35 -5.35 -62.14 12.67
C LEU A 35 -5.65 -63.47 11.97
N GLY A 36 -5.26 -63.67 10.70
CA GLY A 36 -5.22 -64.98 10.02
C GLY A 36 -6.54 -65.75 9.93
N THR A 37 -7.62 -65.24 10.52
CA THR A 37 -8.94 -65.86 10.51
C THR A 37 -9.74 -65.34 9.32
N PRO A 38 -10.22 -66.21 8.41
CA PRO A 38 -11.22 -65.81 7.43
C PRO A 38 -12.45 -65.34 8.22
N PRO A 39 -12.86 -64.06 8.11
CA PRO A 39 -13.82 -63.54 9.05
C PRO A 39 -15.19 -64.19 8.83
N LEU A 40 -15.85 -64.47 9.95
CA LEU A 40 -17.30 -64.40 10.06
C LEU A 40 -17.79 -63.24 9.20
N ALA A 41 -18.74 -63.54 8.31
CA ALA A 41 -19.38 -62.60 7.40
C ALA A 41 -20.04 -61.45 8.18
N ILE A 42 -19.25 -60.49 8.63
CA ILE A 42 -19.73 -59.16 8.93
C ILE A 42 -20.06 -58.58 7.55
N PRO A 43 -21.33 -58.33 7.24
CA PRO A 43 -21.70 -57.84 5.94
C PRO A 43 -21.00 -56.49 5.72
N TRP A 44 -20.16 -56.45 4.69
CA TRP A 44 -19.45 -55.27 4.17
C TRP A 44 -20.21 -53.93 4.10
N PRO A 45 -21.57 -53.85 4.05
CA PRO A 45 -22.29 -52.58 4.26
C PRO A 45 -21.80 -51.74 5.45
N ASP A 46 -21.47 -52.34 6.59
CA ASP A 46 -21.23 -51.56 7.83
C ASP A 46 -19.87 -50.84 7.85
N ALA A 47 -18.83 -51.44 7.26
CA ALA A 47 -17.49 -50.84 7.21
C ALA A 47 -17.43 -49.61 6.28
N SER A 48 -18.17 -49.65 5.16
CA SER A 48 -18.24 -48.51 4.23
C SER A 48 -18.96 -47.31 4.84
N LEU A 49 -20.00 -47.57 5.65
CA LEU A 49 -20.79 -46.56 6.34
C LEU A 49 -19.96 -45.89 7.45
N ALA A 50 -19.15 -46.67 8.18
CA ALA A 50 -18.21 -46.15 9.17
C ALA A 50 -17.17 -45.21 8.54
N VAL A 51 -16.57 -45.59 7.41
CA VAL A 51 -15.60 -44.73 6.70
C VAL A 51 -16.27 -43.43 6.23
N VAL A 52 -17.46 -43.51 5.65
CA VAL A 52 -18.22 -42.33 5.22
C VAL A 52 -18.55 -41.40 6.40
N LEU A 53 -18.99 -41.96 7.54
CA LEU A 53 -19.30 -41.19 8.75
C LEU A 53 -18.06 -40.50 9.33
N VAL A 54 -16.93 -41.19 9.40
CA VAL A 54 -15.66 -40.62 9.92
C VAL A 54 -15.19 -39.46 9.02
N VAL A 55 -15.25 -39.63 7.70
CA VAL A 55 -14.84 -38.55 6.80
C VAL A 55 -15.85 -37.39 6.85
N ALA A 56 -17.15 -37.66 6.88
CA ALA A 56 -18.18 -36.62 6.97
C ALA A 56 -18.08 -35.82 8.28
N THR A 57 -17.91 -36.49 9.41
CA THR A 57 -17.73 -35.82 10.71
C THR A 57 -16.42 -35.03 10.78
N GLY A 58 -15.34 -35.55 10.21
CA GLY A 58 -14.08 -34.82 10.06
C GLY A 58 -14.23 -33.53 9.24
N VAL A 59 -14.93 -33.60 8.10
CA VAL A 59 -15.21 -32.44 7.24
C VAL A 59 -16.10 -31.42 7.96
N LEU A 60 -17.14 -31.87 8.67
CA LEU A 60 -18.05 -30.99 9.40
C LEU A 60 -17.35 -30.28 10.56
N LEU A 61 -16.65 -31.02 11.43
CA LEU A 61 -15.91 -30.46 12.56
C LEU A 61 -14.85 -29.46 12.09
N TRP A 62 -14.16 -29.77 11.00
CA TRP A 62 -13.16 -28.87 10.43
C TRP A 62 -13.78 -27.62 9.79
N SER A 63 -14.87 -27.77 9.03
CA SER A 63 -15.59 -26.64 8.42
C SER A 63 -16.12 -25.68 9.49
N HIS A 64 -16.61 -26.22 10.60
CA HIS A 64 -17.05 -25.48 11.77
C HIS A 64 -15.88 -24.73 12.42
N TRP A 65 -14.75 -25.41 12.62
CA TRP A 65 -13.54 -24.80 13.18
C TRP A 65 -12.98 -23.66 12.30
N MET A 66 -12.97 -23.85 10.98
CA MET A 66 -12.55 -22.81 10.02
C MET A 66 -13.50 -21.61 10.01
N ARG A 67 -14.82 -21.82 10.06
CA ARG A 67 -15.80 -20.74 10.20
C ARG A 67 -15.56 -19.92 11.47
N HIS A 68 -15.23 -20.58 12.59
CA HIS A 68 -14.93 -19.88 13.84
C HIS A 68 -13.65 -19.03 13.80
N ARG A 69 -12.70 -19.35 12.92
CA ARG A 69 -11.48 -18.55 12.76
C ARG A 69 -11.66 -17.33 11.84
N GLY A 70 -12.83 -17.14 11.24
CA GLY A 70 -13.09 -16.02 10.34
C GLY A 70 -12.26 -16.06 9.04
N GLU A 71 -11.52 -17.14 8.80
CA GLU A 71 -10.78 -17.34 7.58
C GLU A 71 -11.75 -17.78 6.48
N THR A 72 -11.81 -17.01 5.39
CA THR A 72 -12.60 -17.39 4.23
C THR A 72 -12.10 -18.74 3.70
N LEU A 73 -13.01 -19.74 3.67
CA LEU A 73 -12.73 -21.07 3.15
C LEU A 73 -12.11 -20.96 1.76
N ARG A 74 -10.80 -21.19 1.64
CA ARG A 74 -10.10 -21.13 0.37
C ARG A 74 -10.66 -22.24 -0.54
N PRO A 75 -11.02 -21.96 -1.80
CA PRO A 75 -11.60 -22.95 -2.71
C PRO A 75 -10.71 -24.18 -2.94
N GLN A 76 -9.39 -24.01 -2.81
CA GLN A 76 -8.39 -25.09 -2.83
C GLN A 76 -8.68 -26.20 -1.81
N PHE A 77 -9.27 -25.86 -0.66
CA PHE A 77 -9.59 -26.83 0.37
C PHE A 77 -10.75 -27.74 -0.03
N GLY A 78 -11.83 -27.18 -0.60
CA GLY A 78 -12.96 -27.97 -1.10
C GLY A 78 -12.54 -28.97 -2.17
N ILE A 79 -11.64 -28.55 -3.07
CA ILE A 79 -11.03 -29.41 -4.08
C ILE A 79 -10.25 -30.55 -3.42
N GLY A 80 -9.40 -30.25 -2.42
CA GLY A 80 -8.62 -31.27 -1.71
C GLY A 80 -9.48 -32.31 -0.98
N VAL A 81 -10.56 -31.87 -0.31
CA VAL A 81 -11.50 -32.77 0.38
C VAL A 81 -12.24 -33.67 -0.61
N ALA A 82 -12.77 -33.10 -1.69
CA ALA A 82 -13.46 -33.87 -2.72
C ALA A 82 -12.52 -34.88 -3.40
N ALA A 83 -11.27 -34.47 -3.69
CA ALA A 83 -10.25 -35.34 -4.27
C ALA A 83 -9.91 -36.51 -3.33
N GLY A 84 -9.69 -36.21 -2.04
CA GLY A 84 -9.38 -37.21 -1.02
C GLY A 84 -10.51 -38.23 -0.85
N LEU A 85 -11.76 -37.76 -0.79
CA LEU A 85 -12.95 -38.62 -0.74
C LEU A 85 -13.05 -39.52 -1.98
N ALA A 86 -12.83 -38.98 -3.18
CA ALA A 86 -12.86 -39.75 -4.42
C ALA A 86 -11.80 -40.86 -4.40
N VAL A 87 -10.59 -40.57 -3.92
CA VAL A 87 -9.49 -41.55 -3.83
C VAL A 87 -9.78 -42.63 -2.79
N VAL A 88 -10.21 -42.26 -1.57
CA VAL A 88 -10.49 -43.22 -0.49
C VAL A 88 -11.65 -44.14 -0.87
N LEU A 89 -12.76 -43.58 -1.36
CA LEU A 89 -13.92 -44.35 -1.79
C LEU A 89 -13.59 -45.21 -3.03
N GLY A 90 -12.80 -44.67 -3.95
CA GLY A 90 -12.32 -45.40 -5.12
C GLY A 90 -11.44 -46.59 -4.73
N LEU A 91 -10.45 -46.39 -3.86
CA LEU A 91 -9.58 -47.46 -3.34
C LEU A 91 -10.40 -48.53 -2.61
N ALA A 92 -11.34 -48.12 -1.74
CA ALA A 92 -12.22 -49.04 -1.03
C ALA A 92 -13.08 -49.87 -2.01
N SER A 93 -13.50 -49.28 -3.13
CA SER A 93 -14.28 -49.99 -4.15
C SER A 93 -13.45 -50.95 -5.01
N TYR A 94 -12.16 -50.66 -5.25
CA TYR A 94 -11.28 -51.47 -6.09
C TYR A 94 -10.43 -52.48 -5.32
N ALA A 95 -10.18 -52.27 -4.03
CA ALA A 95 -9.34 -53.13 -3.19
C ALA A 95 -9.77 -54.60 -3.17
N PRO A 96 -11.07 -54.96 -3.12
CA PRO A 96 -11.49 -56.37 -3.17
C PRO A 96 -11.17 -57.06 -4.50
N CYS A 97 -10.98 -56.30 -5.57
CA CYS A 97 -10.71 -56.80 -6.90
C CYS A 97 -9.20 -56.89 -7.23
N ALA A 98 -8.31 -56.38 -6.37
CA ALA A 98 -6.89 -56.27 -6.66
C ALA A 98 -6.14 -57.53 -6.22
N THR A 99 -5.52 -58.25 -7.17
CA THR A 99 -4.45 -59.19 -6.84
C THR A 99 -3.13 -58.42 -6.63
N PRO A 100 -2.14 -58.98 -5.91
CA PRO A 100 -0.87 -58.30 -5.63
C PRO A 100 -0.17 -57.73 -6.87
N ASP A 101 -0.34 -58.38 -8.04
CA ASP A 101 0.30 -57.98 -9.29
C ASP A 101 -0.51 -56.92 -10.09
N GLN A 102 -1.72 -56.57 -9.65
CA GLN A 102 -2.67 -55.73 -10.41
C GLN A 102 -2.89 -54.32 -9.83
N TRP A 103 -2.07 -53.89 -8.85
CA TRP A 103 -2.12 -52.52 -8.32
C TRP A 103 -2.08 -51.40 -9.37
N PRO A 104 -1.33 -51.51 -10.50
CA PRO A 104 -1.38 -50.49 -11.55
C PRO A 104 -2.78 -50.30 -12.15
N VAL A 105 -3.59 -51.36 -12.25
CA VAL A 105 -4.96 -51.30 -12.78
C VAL A 105 -5.88 -50.52 -11.83
N VAL A 106 -5.70 -50.69 -10.50
CA VAL A 106 -6.42 -49.93 -9.47
C VAL A 106 -6.11 -48.44 -9.57
N LEU A 107 -4.84 -48.07 -9.75
CA LEU A 107 -4.41 -46.68 -9.92
C LEU A 107 -5.00 -46.05 -11.19
N ILE A 108 -5.08 -46.79 -12.29
CA ILE A 108 -5.69 -46.32 -13.53
C ILE A 108 -7.21 -46.18 -13.37
N GLY A 109 -7.87 -47.12 -12.69
CA GLY A 109 -9.29 -47.01 -12.33
C GLY A 109 -9.60 -45.77 -11.48
N LEU A 110 -8.70 -45.45 -10.55
CA LEU A 110 -8.77 -44.20 -9.77
C LEU A 110 -8.60 -42.95 -10.63
N LEU A 111 -7.69 -42.96 -11.60
CA LEU A 111 -7.55 -41.85 -12.54
C LEU A 111 -8.82 -41.68 -13.38
N ASN A 112 -9.40 -42.80 -13.81
CA ASN A 112 -10.62 -42.86 -14.62
C ASN A 112 -11.87 -42.36 -13.86
N LEU A 113 -11.89 -42.44 -12.52
CA LEU A 113 -12.93 -41.84 -11.69
C LEU A 113 -12.95 -40.31 -11.82
N PHE A 114 -11.80 -39.66 -12.02
CA PHE A 114 -11.74 -38.23 -12.26
C PHE A 114 -12.16 -37.89 -13.70
N THR A 115 -11.71 -38.66 -14.70
CA THR A 115 -12.06 -38.37 -16.11
C THR A 115 -13.49 -38.78 -16.49
N GLY A 116 -14.16 -39.59 -15.65
CA GLY A 116 -15.49 -40.13 -15.91
C GLY A 116 -15.52 -41.32 -16.87
N GLN A 117 -14.35 -41.81 -17.33
CA GLN A 117 -14.19 -42.93 -18.26
C GLN A 117 -14.10 -44.28 -17.52
N VAL A 118 -15.19 -44.67 -16.88
CA VAL A 118 -15.23 -45.89 -16.05
C VAL A 118 -15.59 -47.17 -16.81
N GLU A 119 -16.10 -47.05 -18.05
CA GLU A 119 -16.57 -48.19 -18.85
C GLU A 119 -15.54 -48.67 -19.89
N SER A 120 -14.62 -47.81 -20.30
CA SER A 120 -13.57 -48.10 -21.27
C SER A 120 -12.20 -47.80 -20.66
N SER A 121 -11.61 -48.79 -19.98
CA SER A 121 -10.23 -48.67 -19.52
C SER A 121 -9.29 -48.65 -20.74
N LEU A 122 -8.30 -47.75 -20.73
CA LEU A 122 -7.29 -47.64 -21.79
C LEU A 122 -6.44 -48.91 -21.98
N ILE A 123 -6.49 -49.87 -21.04
CA ILE A 123 -5.65 -51.08 -21.00
C ILE A 123 -6.49 -52.37 -21.15
N GLY A 124 -7.76 -52.26 -21.56
CA GLY A 124 -8.64 -53.41 -21.85
C GLY A 124 -9.89 -53.48 -20.98
N GLU A 125 -10.73 -54.49 -21.22
CA GLU A 125 -11.98 -54.70 -20.47
C GLU A 125 -11.70 -54.87 -18.98
N ALA A 126 -12.41 -54.11 -18.14
CA ALA A 126 -12.31 -54.27 -16.70
C ALA A 126 -12.71 -55.71 -16.31
N PRO A 127 -11.98 -56.35 -15.37
CA PRO A 127 -12.27 -57.72 -14.97
C PRO A 127 -13.73 -57.85 -14.54
N ALA A 128 -14.42 -58.85 -15.11
CA ALA A 128 -15.87 -59.03 -14.98
C ALA A 128 -16.37 -59.14 -13.52
N LEU A 129 -15.46 -59.45 -12.59
CA LEU A 129 -15.69 -59.54 -11.15
C LEU A 129 -16.10 -58.22 -10.46
N CYS A 130 -15.82 -57.05 -11.06
CA CYS A 130 -16.21 -55.75 -10.46
C CYS A 130 -17.42 -55.10 -11.16
N ARG A 131 -18.19 -55.84 -11.98
CA ARG A 131 -19.32 -55.30 -12.76
C ARG A 131 -20.50 -54.83 -11.91
N THR A 132 -20.67 -55.35 -10.69
CA THR A 132 -21.67 -54.84 -9.74
C THR A 132 -21.11 -53.59 -9.07
N HIS A 133 -21.41 -52.42 -9.62
CA HIS A 133 -20.96 -51.14 -9.06
C HIS A 133 -21.60 -50.89 -7.67
N PRO A 134 -20.84 -51.00 -6.56
CA PRO A 134 -21.39 -50.68 -5.24
C PRO A 134 -21.73 -49.19 -5.17
N LEU A 135 -22.68 -48.79 -4.32
CA LEU A 135 -23.03 -47.39 -4.06
C LEU A 135 -21.78 -46.51 -3.81
N VAL A 136 -20.78 -47.10 -3.13
CA VAL A 136 -19.47 -46.49 -2.85
C VAL A 136 -18.77 -46.03 -4.14
N PHE A 137 -18.82 -46.82 -5.21
CA PHE A 137 -18.24 -46.47 -6.50
C PHE A 137 -18.97 -45.29 -7.17
N GLN A 138 -20.30 -45.25 -7.09
CA GLN A 138 -21.08 -44.13 -7.61
C GLN A 138 -20.76 -42.83 -6.86
N LEU A 139 -20.60 -42.90 -5.55
CA LEU A 139 -20.17 -41.76 -4.74
C LEU A 139 -18.74 -41.34 -5.08
N ALA A 140 -17.81 -42.29 -5.23
CA ALA A 140 -16.43 -41.99 -5.66
C ALA A 140 -16.43 -41.24 -7.00
N ARG A 141 -17.25 -41.68 -7.97
CA ARG A 141 -17.39 -41.02 -9.28
C ARG A 141 -17.97 -39.61 -9.14
N LEU A 142 -19.01 -39.43 -8.33
CA LEU A 142 -19.59 -38.12 -8.07
C LEU A 142 -18.55 -37.16 -7.48
N PHE A 143 -17.76 -37.60 -6.49
CA PHE A 143 -16.70 -36.78 -5.90
C PHE A 143 -15.54 -36.51 -6.86
N GLY A 144 -15.19 -37.48 -7.72
CA GLY A 144 -14.20 -37.30 -8.79
C GLY A 144 -14.62 -36.20 -9.78
N LEU A 145 -15.87 -36.26 -10.27
CA LEU A 145 -16.44 -35.25 -11.15
C LEU A 145 -16.59 -33.88 -10.45
N ALA A 146 -17.03 -33.87 -9.20
CA ALA A 146 -17.10 -32.65 -8.40
C ALA A 146 -15.73 -31.99 -8.24
N THR A 147 -14.67 -32.79 -8.01
CA THR A 147 -13.29 -32.29 -7.91
C THR A 147 -12.86 -31.60 -9.20
N LEU A 148 -13.13 -32.21 -10.37
CA LEU A 148 -12.83 -31.57 -11.66
C LEU A 148 -13.62 -30.28 -11.85
N LEU A 149 -14.93 -30.29 -11.56
CA LEU A 149 -15.78 -29.12 -11.68
C LEU A 149 -15.28 -27.97 -10.79
N PHE A 150 -14.98 -28.24 -9.52
CA PHE A 150 -14.45 -27.22 -8.61
C PHE A 150 -13.07 -26.73 -9.02
N SER A 151 -12.23 -27.60 -9.57
CA SER A 151 -10.93 -27.21 -10.12
C SER A 151 -11.09 -26.28 -11.32
N ALA A 152 -11.97 -26.63 -12.26
CA ALA A 152 -12.29 -25.80 -13.42
C ALA A 152 -12.91 -24.45 -13.00
N LEU A 153 -13.85 -24.45 -12.04
CA LEU A 153 -14.44 -23.24 -11.47
C LEU A 153 -13.41 -22.39 -10.73
N ALA A 154 -12.45 -23.00 -10.03
CA ALA A 154 -11.38 -22.26 -9.36
C ALA A 154 -10.47 -21.57 -10.39
N VAL A 155 -10.09 -22.28 -11.47
CA VAL A 155 -9.34 -21.68 -12.58
C VAL A 155 -10.15 -20.56 -13.23
N LEU A 156 -11.42 -20.79 -13.54
CA LEU A 156 -12.30 -19.77 -14.10
C LEU A 156 -12.45 -18.57 -13.18
N ALA A 157 -12.59 -18.79 -11.87
CA ALA A 157 -12.66 -17.72 -10.88
C ALA A 157 -11.36 -16.90 -10.86
N THR A 158 -10.19 -17.53 -11.00
CA THR A 158 -8.92 -16.78 -11.11
C THR A 158 -8.84 -15.93 -12.37
N LEU A 159 -9.35 -16.43 -13.51
CA LEU A 159 -9.37 -15.69 -14.78
C LEU A 159 -10.38 -14.54 -14.77
N VAL A 160 -11.52 -14.72 -14.09
CA VAL A 160 -12.60 -13.73 -14.02
C VAL A 160 -12.36 -12.70 -12.91
N ARG A 161 -11.48 -12.99 -11.94
CA ARG A 161 -11.19 -12.10 -10.81
C ARG A 161 -10.73 -10.69 -11.23
N PRO A 162 -9.79 -10.50 -12.16
CA PRO A 162 -9.41 -9.15 -12.60
C PRO A 162 -10.59 -8.37 -13.21
N VAL A 163 -11.46 -9.07 -13.96
CA VAL A 163 -12.67 -8.48 -14.55
C VAL A 163 -13.65 -8.08 -13.45
N LEU A 164 -13.86 -8.94 -12.45
CA LEU A 164 -14.73 -8.65 -11.30
C LEU A 164 -14.18 -7.53 -10.44
N ASP A 165 -12.87 -7.45 -10.20
CA ASP A 165 -12.25 -6.39 -9.42
C ASP A 165 -12.41 -5.04 -10.14
N ARG A 166 -12.21 -4.99 -11.46
CA ARG A 166 -12.51 -3.80 -12.29
C ARG A 166 -13.99 -3.43 -12.24
N LEU A 167 -14.89 -4.41 -12.35
CA LEU A 167 -16.33 -4.19 -12.30
C LEU A 167 -16.76 -3.67 -10.93
N ARG A 168 -16.24 -4.25 -9.84
CA ARG A 168 -16.49 -3.83 -8.46
C ARG A 168 -15.98 -2.44 -8.18
N ALA A 169 -14.75 -2.12 -8.61
CA ALA A 169 -14.20 -0.77 -8.51
C ALA A 169 -15.07 0.24 -9.27
N ARG A 170 -15.51 -0.10 -10.48
CA ARG A 170 -16.38 0.75 -11.30
C ARG A 170 -17.77 0.97 -10.70
N PHE A 171 -18.29 0.01 -9.94
CA PHE A 171 -19.60 0.12 -9.28
C PHE A 171 -19.54 0.58 -7.82
N ALA A 172 -18.34 0.81 -7.28
CA ALA A 172 -18.18 1.34 -5.93
C ALA A 172 -18.63 2.80 -5.89
N ARG A 173 -19.48 3.13 -4.91
CA ARG A 173 -20.02 4.50 -4.73
C ARG A 173 -19.02 5.43 -4.05
N VAL A 174 -18.16 4.86 -3.21
CA VAL A 174 -17.13 5.53 -2.43
C VAL A 174 -15.88 4.68 -2.51
N VAL A 175 -14.78 5.28 -2.96
CA VAL A 175 -13.49 4.60 -3.11
C VAL A 175 -12.37 5.42 -2.48
N ASP A 176 -11.46 4.72 -1.83
CA ASP A 176 -10.15 5.25 -1.46
C ASP A 176 -9.13 4.72 -2.46
N VAL A 177 -8.56 5.61 -3.26
CA VAL A 177 -7.68 5.27 -4.37
C VAL A 177 -6.23 5.42 -3.92
N VAL A 178 -5.40 4.41 -4.16
CA VAL A 178 -3.95 4.48 -3.95
C VAL A 178 -3.28 4.23 -5.29
N VAL A 179 -2.52 5.22 -5.78
CA VAL A 179 -1.82 5.15 -7.07
C VAL A 179 -0.32 5.05 -6.79
N GLY A 180 0.32 4.01 -7.33
CA GLY A 180 1.76 3.77 -7.12
C GLY A 180 2.06 2.89 -5.91
N LEU A 181 1.73 1.60 -6.02
CA LEU A 181 2.11 0.62 -5.01
C LEU A 181 3.61 0.37 -5.04
N ASP A 182 4.25 0.50 -3.88
CA ASP A 182 5.64 0.14 -3.60
C ASP A 182 5.72 -0.51 -2.19
N ALA A 183 6.88 -1.02 -1.81
CA ALA A 183 7.06 -1.65 -0.50
C ALA A 183 6.82 -0.69 0.68
N THR A 184 7.01 0.61 0.48
CA THR A 184 6.82 1.66 1.50
C THR A 184 5.37 2.12 1.63
N THR A 185 4.55 1.94 0.58
CA THR A 185 3.13 2.34 0.55
C THR A 185 2.18 1.19 0.89
N LEU A 186 2.65 -0.04 0.89
CA LEU A 186 1.85 -1.19 1.31
C LEU A 186 1.28 -1.07 2.75
N PRO A 187 2.01 -0.55 3.76
CA PRO A 187 1.44 -0.27 5.08
C PRO A 187 0.27 0.71 5.06
N LEU A 188 0.27 1.69 4.13
CA LEU A 188 -0.87 2.60 3.94
C LEU A 188 -2.09 1.83 3.42
N VAL A 189 -1.93 0.94 2.44
CA VAL A 189 -3.02 0.09 1.95
C VAL A 189 -3.59 -0.77 3.07
N ARG A 190 -2.72 -1.42 3.86
CA ARG A 190 -3.13 -2.20 5.03
C ARG A 190 -3.91 -1.35 6.04
N ALA A 191 -3.44 -0.14 6.34
CA ALA A 191 -4.10 0.78 7.27
C ALA A 191 -5.47 1.22 6.76
N LEU A 192 -5.61 1.54 5.46
CA LEU A 192 -6.88 1.90 4.84
C LEU A 192 -7.88 0.73 4.85
N CYS A 193 -7.41 -0.49 4.56
CA CYS A 193 -8.26 -1.67 4.65
C CYS A 193 -8.69 -1.96 6.09
N ALA A 194 -7.77 -1.81 7.06
CA ALA A 194 -8.10 -1.96 8.48
C ALA A 194 -9.08 -0.86 8.96
N GLU A 195 -8.91 0.39 8.50
CA GLU A 195 -9.84 1.50 8.77
C GLU A 195 -11.23 1.17 8.22
N ARG A 196 -11.32 0.70 6.96
CA ARG A 196 -12.58 0.25 6.34
C ARG A 196 -13.27 -0.85 7.16
N ASP A 197 -12.50 -1.82 7.65
CA ASP A 197 -13.03 -2.95 8.41
C ASP A 197 -13.42 -2.52 9.85
N ALA A 198 -12.74 -1.53 10.43
CA ALA A 198 -13.10 -0.93 11.72
C ALA A 198 -14.34 -0.03 11.66
N HIS A 199 -14.62 0.57 10.49
CA HIS A 199 -15.84 1.35 10.24
C HIS A 199 -17.12 0.52 10.19
N VAL A 200 -17.03 -0.80 10.38
CA VAL A 200 -18.19 -1.67 10.58
C VAL A 200 -18.83 -1.37 11.93
N GLY A 201 -19.79 -0.45 11.94
CA GLY A 201 -20.67 -0.18 13.09
C GLY A 201 -20.42 1.14 13.83
N ARG A 202 -19.46 1.96 13.40
CA ARG A 202 -19.31 3.33 13.93
C ARG A 202 -20.05 4.33 13.03
N PRO A 203 -20.97 5.16 13.57
CA PRO A 203 -21.45 6.32 12.85
C PRO A 203 -20.27 7.28 12.63
N ASP A 204 -20.05 7.67 11.38
CA ASP A 204 -18.97 8.58 11.03
C ASP A 204 -19.17 9.93 11.72
N TRP A 205 -18.16 10.41 12.44
CA TRP A 205 -18.21 11.66 13.21
C TRP A 205 -18.47 12.90 12.34
N TYR A 206 -18.22 12.80 11.04
CA TYR A 206 -18.44 13.86 10.06
C TYR A 206 -19.77 13.74 9.30
N THR A 207 -20.59 12.70 9.57
CA THR A 207 -21.96 12.67 9.05
C THR A 207 -22.82 13.58 9.93
N PRO A 208 -23.09 14.84 9.51
CA PRO A 208 -23.88 15.75 10.34
C PRO A 208 -25.26 15.11 10.42
N ARG A 209 -25.73 14.76 11.63
CA ARG A 209 -27.03 14.12 11.93
C ARG A 209 -28.01 14.24 10.77
N LEU A 210 -27.92 13.31 9.81
CA LEU A 210 -28.80 13.33 8.67
C LEU A 210 -30.19 13.03 9.21
N ARG A 211 -31.17 13.77 8.69
CA ARG A 211 -32.57 13.70 9.14
C ARG A 211 -33.00 12.23 9.13
N TRP A 212 -33.79 11.81 10.11
CA TRP A 212 -34.21 10.42 10.39
C TRP A 212 -34.81 9.62 9.20
N GLY A 213 -35.01 10.25 8.03
CA GLY A 213 -35.35 9.62 6.74
C GLY A 213 -34.17 9.13 5.88
N ASP A 214 -32.93 9.57 6.15
CA ASP A 214 -31.71 9.15 5.44
C ASP A 214 -31.12 7.87 6.07
N ARG A 215 -31.92 6.81 5.96
CA ARG A 215 -31.76 5.45 6.53
C ARG A 215 -30.37 4.78 6.34
N PRO A 216 -30.07 3.71 7.12
CA PRO A 216 -28.80 2.93 7.25
C PRO A 216 -28.00 2.49 5.99
N TRP A 217 -28.46 2.79 4.78
CA TRP A 217 -27.69 2.66 3.54
C TRP A 217 -26.69 3.82 3.33
N ALA A 218 -26.68 4.79 4.24
CA ALA A 218 -26.08 6.12 4.05
C ALA A 218 -24.55 6.16 4.17
N ASN A 219 -23.90 5.18 4.79
CA ASN A 219 -22.43 5.09 4.85
C ASN A 219 -21.92 3.92 4.02
N PRO A 220 -21.81 4.07 2.69
CA PRO A 220 -21.14 3.07 1.87
C PRO A 220 -19.70 2.92 2.37
N ARG A 221 -19.32 1.67 2.69
CA ARG A 221 -17.93 1.36 3.08
C ARG A 221 -17.01 1.75 1.92
N PRO A 222 -15.97 2.58 2.15
CA PRO A 222 -15.03 2.91 1.10
C PRO A 222 -14.36 1.64 0.61
N VAL A 223 -14.40 1.42 -0.70
CA VAL A 223 -13.64 0.33 -1.31
C VAL A 223 -12.22 0.85 -1.57
N VAL A 224 -11.22 0.18 -1.00
CA VAL A 224 -9.82 0.53 -1.25
C VAL A 224 -9.43 -0.03 -2.62
N VAL A 225 -9.07 0.86 -3.54
CA VAL A 225 -8.64 0.52 -4.91
C VAL A 225 -7.19 0.93 -5.10
N VAL A 226 -6.33 -0.04 -5.41
CA VAL A 226 -4.92 0.19 -5.70
C VAL A 226 -4.73 0.18 -7.21
N VAL A 227 -4.28 1.30 -7.78
CA VAL A 227 -3.94 1.41 -9.20
C VAL A 227 -2.45 1.12 -9.36
N HIS A 228 -2.14 0.04 -10.06
CA HIS A 228 -0.78 -0.44 -10.23
C HIS A 228 -0.59 -1.03 -11.63
N HIS A 229 0.63 -0.93 -12.17
CA HIS A 229 0.92 -1.21 -13.58
C HIS A 229 1.03 -2.71 -13.92
N ASP A 230 1.45 -3.55 -12.98
CA ASP A 230 1.70 -4.98 -13.22
C ASP A 230 0.92 -5.89 -12.25
N ASP A 231 0.11 -6.80 -12.79
CA ASP A 231 -0.62 -7.76 -11.96
C ASP A 231 0.27 -8.84 -11.33
N ALA A 232 1.43 -9.09 -11.94
CA ALA A 232 2.38 -10.11 -11.49
C ALA A 232 3.25 -9.63 -10.33
N ASP A 233 3.20 -8.34 -9.96
CA ASP A 233 3.94 -7.81 -8.82
C ASP A 233 3.48 -8.50 -7.51
N PRO A 234 4.38 -9.13 -6.73
CA PRO A 234 4.02 -9.73 -5.45
C PRO A 234 3.35 -8.73 -4.49
N LEU A 235 3.66 -7.43 -4.58
CA LEU A 235 3.00 -6.40 -3.77
C LEU A 235 1.52 -6.28 -4.10
N ALA A 236 1.13 -6.44 -5.37
CA ALA A 236 -0.28 -6.44 -5.78
C ALA A 236 -1.03 -7.63 -5.17
N ALA A 237 -0.39 -8.81 -5.13
CA ALA A 237 -0.94 -9.98 -4.45
C ALA A 237 -1.10 -9.72 -2.94
N GLU A 238 -0.13 -9.07 -2.30
CA GLU A 238 -0.18 -8.73 -0.87
C GLU A 238 -1.27 -7.69 -0.55
N ALA A 239 -1.43 -6.67 -1.39
CA ALA A 239 -2.52 -5.69 -1.28
C ALA A 239 -3.91 -6.36 -1.33
N ARG A 240 -4.08 -7.37 -2.19
CA ARG A 240 -5.32 -8.17 -2.25
C ARG A 240 -5.55 -8.99 -0.99
N VAL A 241 -4.48 -9.48 -0.34
CA VAL A 241 -4.59 -10.20 0.93
C VAL A 241 -5.14 -9.29 2.03
N PHE A 242 -4.78 -7.99 2.02
CA PHE A 242 -5.41 -6.98 2.90
C PHE A 242 -6.85 -6.62 2.51
N GLY A 243 -7.35 -7.14 1.37
CA GLY A 243 -8.71 -6.90 0.90
C GLY A 243 -8.87 -5.64 0.05
N ALA A 244 -7.78 -5.09 -0.48
CA ALA A 244 -7.83 -4.06 -1.51
C ALA A 244 -8.18 -4.67 -2.88
N LEU A 245 -8.87 -3.90 -3.73
CA LEU A 245 -9.04 -4.23 -5.14
C LEU A 245 -7.84 -3.69 -5.92
N VAL A 246 -7.19 -4.52 -6.72
CA VAL A 246 -6.09 -4.06 -7.58
C VAL A 246 -6.62 -3.81 -8.98
N TYR A 247 -6.51 -2.55 -9.40
CA TYR A 247 -6.87 -2.08 -10.73
C TYR A 247 -5.61 -1.97 -11.59
N VAL A 248 -5.42 -2.93 -12.49
CA VAL A 248 -4.23 -3.00 -13.34
C VAL A 248 -4.34 -1.99 -14.47
N ALA A 249 -3.57 -0.90 -14.37
CA ALA A 249 -3.46 0.18 -15.34
C ALA A 249 -2.16 0.98 -15.09
N ALA A 250 -1.68 1.68 -16.12
CA ALA A 250 -0.57 2.61 -15.93
C ALA A 250 -1.02 3.73 -14.97
N PRO A 251 -0.25 4.05 -13.91
CA PRO A 251 -0.64 5.04 -12.91
C PRO A 251 -0.77 6.46 -13.48
N THR A 252 -0.05 6.74 -14.57
CA THR A 252 -0.09 8.00 -15.32
C THR A 252 -1.14 8.01 -16.43
N ASP A 253 -1.81 6.89 -16.72
CA ASP A 253 -2.91 6.83 -17.68
C ASP A 253 -4.19 7.37 -17.04
N THR A 254 -4.49 8.59 -17.43
CA THR A 254 -5.58 9.39 -16.90
C THR A 254 -6.96 8.86 -17.29
N ASP A 255 -7.09 8.30 -18.48
CA ASP A 255 -8.34 7.69 -18.94
C ASP A 255 -8.64 6.41 -18.16
N ALA A 256 -7.60 5.70 -17.71
CA ALA A 256 -7.74 4.55 -16.85
C ALA A 256 -8.15 4.89 -15.41
N LEU A 257 -7.82 6.09 -14.90
CA LEU A 257 -8.25 6.56 -13.58
C LEU A 257 -9.71 7.03 -13.56
N ARG A 258 -10.23 7.54 -14.67
CA ARG A 258 -11.61 8.03 -14.81
C ARG A 258 -12.69 7.07 -14.29
N PRO A 259 -12.71 5.76 -14.62
CA PRO A 259 -13.71 4.82 -14.10
C PRO A 259 -13.57 4.50 -12.62
N VAL A 260 -12.42 4.81 -11.99
CA VAL A 260 -12.20 4.65 -10.56
C VAL A 260 -12.63 5.92 -9.81
N VAL A 261 -12.27 7.09 -10.33
CA VAL A 261 -12.60 8.39 -9.72
C VAL A 261 -14.09 8.69 -9.80
N PHE A 262 -14.76 8.24 -10.86
CA PHE A 262 -16.18 8.51 -11.06
C PHE A 262 -17.01 7.24 -11.15
N PHE A 263 -18.15 7.27 -10.48
CA PHE A 263 -19.16 6.23 -10.53
C PHE A 263 -20.36 6.67 -11.37
N ARG A 264 -20.87 5.76 -12.19
CA ARG A 264 -22.12 5.94 -12.95
C ARG A 264 -23.07 4.78 -12.61
N PRO A 265 -24.11 5.00 -11.77
CA PRO A 265 -24.99 3.92 -11.32
C PRO A 265 -25.79 3.33 -12.47
N VAL A 266 -26.23 4.17 -13.40
CA VAL A 266 -27.07 3.78 -14.53
C VAL A 266 -26.68 4.59 -15.76
N LEU A 267 -26.81 4.01 -16.96
CA LEU A 267 -26.40 4.62 -18.22
C LEU A 267 -27.05 6.00 -18.46
N PHE A 268 -28.21 6.31 -17.90
CA PHE A 268 -28.84 7.63 -18.08
C PHE A 268 -28.58 8.62 -16.94
N TRP A 269 -27.90 8.22 -15.86
CA TRP A 269 -27.59 9.11 -14.74
C TRP A 269 -26.28 9.87 -14.95
N PRO A 270 -26.17 11.09 -14.40
CA PRO A 270 -24.92 11.85 -14.41
C PRO A 270 -23.86 11.11 -13.61
N TRP A 271 -22.61 11.25 -14.06
CA TRP A 271 -21.46 10.74 -13.33
C TRP A 271 -21.35 11.43 -11.97
N ARG A 272 -20.96 10.66 -10.96
CA ARG A 272 -20.74 11.14 -9.60
C ARG A 272 -19.28 10.90 -9.23
N VAL A 273 -18.67 11.81 -8.49
CA VAL A 273 -17.34 11.56 -7.91
C VAL A 273 -17.50 10.44 -6.88
N ALA A 274 -16.78 9.34 -7.10
CA ALA A 274 -16.68 8.20 -6.20
C ALA A 274 -15.44 8.27 -5.32
N ALA A 275 -14.37 8.92 -5.81
CA ALA A 275 -13.16 9.12 -5.03
C ALA A 275 -13.45 9.97 -3.79
N HIS A 276 -13.24 9.36 -2.62
CA HIS A 276 -13.30 10.03 -1.34
C HIS A 276 -11.92 10.47 -0.89
N ARG A 277 -10.93 9.57 -0.99
CA ARG A 277 -9.50 9.88 -0.84
C ARG A 277 -8.74 9.35 -2.05
N LEU A 278 -7.75 10.08 -2.52
CA LEU A 278 -6.78 9.62 -3.51
C LEU A 278 -5.38 9.91 -3.00
N TYR A 279 -4.54 8.88 -2.97
CA TYR A 279 -3.13 8.97 -2.58
C TYR A 279 -2.27 8.66 -3.80
N ALA A 280 -1.64 9.68 -4.37
CA ALA A 280 -0.62 9.51 -5.42
C ALA A 280 0.75 9.38 -4.75
N VAL A 281 1.21 8.14 -4.58
CA VAL A 281 2.34 7.77 -3.71
C VAL A 281 3.45 7.02 -4.45
N THR A 282 3.52 7.17 -5.77
CA THR A 282 4.60 6.62 -6.61
C THR A 282 5.97 7.14 -6.14
N ALA A 283 7.05 6.48 -6.57
CA ALA A 283 8.41 6.92 -6.30
C ALA A 283 8.77 8.27 -6.97
N SER A 284 8.02 8.68 -8.00
CA SER A 284 8.26 9.90 -8.78
C SER A 284 7.36 11.02 -8.30
N GLN A 285 7.95 12.05 -7.67
CA GLN A 285 7.22 13.26 -7.26
C GLN A 285 6.48 13.91 -8.44
N ARG A 286 7.12 13.96 -9.62
CA ARG A 286 6.53 14.53 -10.84
C ARG A 286 5.26 13.80 -11.25
N ASP A 287 5.26 12.46 -11.21
CA ASP A 287 4.09 11.67 -11.57
C ASP A 287 2.97 11.86 -10.55
N ASN A 288 3.31 11.94 -9.25
CA ASN A 288 2.33 12.18 -8.19
C ASN A 288 1.60 13.52 -8.36
N ILE A 289 2.35 14.58 -8.70
CA ILE A 289 1.78 15.92 -9.00
C ILE A 289 0.86 15.82 -10.22
N ALA A 290 1.34 15.23 -11.33
CA ALA A 290 0.56 15.11 -12.55
C ALA A 290 -0.75 14.32 -12.36
N ILE A 291 -0.71 13.24 -11.57
CA ILE A 291 -1.89 12.46 -11.22
C ILE A 291 -2.91 13.31 -10.45
N VAL A 292 -2.47 14.04 -9.41
CA VAL A 292 -3.37 14.87 -8.59
C VAL A 292 -3.94 16.03 -9.39
N GLU A 293 -3.13 16.77 -10.15
CA GLU A 293 -3.58 17.86 -11.01
C GLU A 293 -4.61 17.37 -12.02
N HIS A 294 -4.36 16.22 -12.64
CA HIS A 294 -5.29 15.68 -13.62
C HIS A 294 -6.62 15.29 -12.98
N VAL A 295 -6.61 14.63 -11.83
CA VAL A 295 -7.84 14.28 -11.10
C VAL A 295 -8.59 15.53 -10.64
N GLN A 296 -7.89 16.56 -10.19
CA GLN A 296 -8.46 17.86 -9.85
C GLN A 296 -9.15 18.51 -11.06
N GLN A 297 -8.50 18.53 -12.23
CA GLN A 297 -9.08 19.03 -13.47
C GLN A 297 -10.33 18.22 -13.88
N MET A 298 -10.30 16.89 -13.76
CA MET A 298 -11.47 16.05 -14.04
C MET A 298 -12.65 16.37 -13.12
N ILE A 299 -12.39 16.59 -11.82
CA ILE A 299 -13.43 16.93 -10.83
C ILE A 299 -14.00 18.32 -11.16
N ALA A 300 -13.14 19.31 -11.40
CA ALA A 300 -13.54 20.68 -11.74
C ALA A 300 -14.36 20.74 -13.03
N ALA A 301 -13.99 19.97 -14.06
CA ALA A 301 -14.71 19.90 -15.33
C ALA A 301 -16.15 19.35 -15.19
N ARG A 302 -16.42 18.55 -14.16
CA ARG A 302 -17.77 17.98 -13.92
C ARG A 302 -18.59 18.72 -12.88
N HIS A 303 -17.93 19.48 -12.01
CA HIS A 303 -18.55 20.26 -10.96
C HIS A 303 -18.06 21.71 -11.05
N PRO A 304 -18.54 22.48 -12.05
CA PRO A 304 -18.25 23.89 -12.10
C PRO A 304 -18.69 24.54 -10.77
N SER A 305 -17.82 25.38 -10.23
CA SER A 305 -17.80 25.94 -8.87
C SER A 305 -19.07 26.65 -8.38
N THR A 306 -20.09 26.80 -9.23
CA THR A 306 -21.32 27.56 -8.96
C THR A 306 -22.40 26.78 -8.22
N ASP A 307 -22.32 25.44 -8.17
CA ASP A 307 -23.34 24.62 -7.50
C ASP A 307 -22.96 24.31 -6.04
N THR A 308 -23.09 25.29 -5.15
CA THR A 308 -22.83 25.13 -3.70
C THR A 308 -23.72 24.06 -3.05
N GLY A 309 -24.85 23.71 -3.68
CA GLY A 309 -25.75 22.65 -3.23
C GLY A 309 -25.12 21.26 -3.29
N TRP A 310 -24.14 21.03 -4.18
CA TRP A 310 -23.43 19.75 -4.27
C TRP A 310 -22.44 19.57 -3.11
N LEU A 311 -21.70 20.62 -2.76
CA LEU A 311 -20.73 20.64 -1.65
C LEU A 311 -21.43 20.44 -0.29
N ALA A 312 -22.61 21.04 -0.11
CA ALA A 312 -23.36 20.94 1.13
C ALA A 312 -23.90 19.52 1.43
N ARG A 313 -23.97 18.64 0.42
CA ARG A 313 -24.57 17.30 0.55
C ARG A 313 -23.58 16.15 0.45
N ARG A 314 -22.28 16.40 0.20
CA ARG A 314 -21.28 15.35 0.01
C ARG A 314 -19.93 15.68 0.63
N ALA A 315 -19.23 14.61 1.02
CA ALA A 315 -17.83 14.69 1.41
C ALA A 315 -16.99 15.21 0.22
N VAL A 316 -16.24 16.28 0.46
CA VAL A 316 -15.29 16.85 -0.50
C VAL A 316 -14.13 15.85 -0.69
N PRO A 317 -13.82 15.41 -1.93
CA PRO A 317 -12.72 14.50 -2.20
C PRO A 317 -11.39 15.05 -1.69
N ARG A 318 -10.57 14.20 -1.08
CA ARG A 318 -9.21 14.55 -0.63
C ARG A 318 -8.17 13.95 -1.55
N LEU A 319 -7.35 14.77 -2.18
CA LEU A 319 -6.29 14.36 -3.09
C LEU A 319 -4.94 14.62 -2.40
N VAL A 320 -4.12 13.60 -2.24
CA VAL A 320 -2.85 13.67 -1.51
C VAL A 320 -1.73 13.21 -2.43
N ALA A 321 -0.75 14.08 -2.68
CA ALA A 321 0.45 13.75 -3.43
C ALA A 321 1.64 13.51 -2.50
N ARG A 322 2.43 12.45 -2.76
CA ARG A 322 3.71 12.23 -2.11
C ARG A 322 4.79 13.06 -2.79
N PHE A 323 5.51 13.81 -1.99
CA PHE A 323 6.69 14.58 -2.36
C PHE A 323 7.94 13.96 -1.73
N SER A 324 9.08 14.14 -2.40
CA SER A 324 10.39 13.84 -1.84
C SER A 324 10.92 14.96 -0.96
N ASP A 325 10.58 16.22 -1.25
CA ASP A 325 11.08 17.39 -0.54
C ASP A 325 9.97 18.09 0.27
N THR A 326 10.26 18.48 1.51
CA THR A 326 9.30 19.15 2.41
C THR A 326 8.97 20.57 1.99
N ARG A 327 9.90 21.29 1.38
CA ARG A 327 9.70 22.66 0.89
C ARG A 327 8.76 22.65 -0.29
N ASP A 328 9.04 21.79 -1.28
CA ASP A 328 8.14 21.60 -2.43
C ASP A 328 6.74 21.20 -1.98
N ALA A 329 6.63 20.29 -1.01
CA ALA A 329 5.33 19.88 -0.47
C ALA A 329 4.58 21.03 0.22
N ARG A 330 5.29 21.89 0.95
CA ARG A 330 4.71 23.07 1.60
C ARG A 330 4.24 24.08 0.56
N ASP A 331 5.06 24.39 -0.43
CA ASP A 331 4.74 25.35 -1.48
C ASP A 331 3.56 24.84 -2.32
N TRP A 332 3.52 23.53 -2.59
CA TRP A 332 2.39 22.85 -3.20
C TRP A 332 1.10 23.02 -2.40
N ARG A 333 1.14 22.78 -1.07
CA ARG A 333 -0.04 22.99 -0.21
C ARG A 333 -0.52 24.44 -0.28
N LEU A 334 0.39 25.40 -0.17
CA LEU A 334 0.07 26.83 -0.23
C LEU A 334 -0.58 27.22 -1.55
N ALA A 335 -0.04 26.72 -2.68
CA ALA A 335 -0.61 26.95 -4.00
C ALA A 335 -2.03 26.35 -4.16
N ASN A 336 -2.38 25.34 -3.35
CA ASN A 336 -3.63 24.59 -3.46
C ASN A 336 -4.65 24.85 -2.33
N VAL A 337 -4.37 25.78 -1.39
CA VAL A 337 -5.31 26.14 -0.30
C VAL A 337 -6.68 26.58 -0.83
N SER A 338 -6.70 27.24 -1.99
CA SER A 338 -7.92 27.76 -2.63
C SER A 338 -8.55 26.80 -3.66
N SER A 339 -8.12 25.53 -3.69
CA SER A 339 -8.67 24.55 -4.63
C SER A 339 -10.17 24.35 -4.42
N VAL A 340 -10.95 24.53 -5.49
CA VAL A 340 -12.41 24.42 -5.45
C VAL A 340 -12.84 23.00 -5.79
N GLY A 341 -13.74 22.43 -4.98
CA GLY A 341 -14.38 21.14 -5.26
C GLY A 341 -13.61 19.90 -4.81
N CYS A 342 -12.36 20.05 -4.35
CA CYS A 342 -11.58 19.01 -3.70
C CYS A 342 -10.61 19.65 -2.69
N LEU A 343 -10.15 18.88 -1.71
CA LEU A 343 -9.08 19.26 -0.80
C LEU A 343 -7.79 18.63 -1.31
N VAL A 344 -6.83 19.46 -1.71
CA VAL A 344 -5.53 18.99 -2.17
C VAL A 344 -4.50 19.17 -1.06
N ASP A 345 -3.73 18.11 -0.80
CA ASP A 345 -2.67 18.09 0.20
C ASP A 345 -1.41 17.41 -0.37
N ALA A 346 -0.29 17.60 0.30
CA ALA A 346 0.95 16.90 0.06
C ALA A 346 1.42 16.19 1.32
N ILE A 347 2.13 15.07 1.15
CA ILE A 347 2.83 14.38 2.24
C ILE A 347 4.28 14.13 1.83
N THR A 348 5.18 14.11 2.80
CA THR A 348 6.57 13.68 2.59
C THR A 348 6.92 12.63 3.63
N PRO A 349 7.73 11.61 3.29
CA PRO A 349 8.22 10.65 4.27
C PRO A 349 8.92 11.34 5.45
N ASP A 350 9.80 12.31 5.17
CA ASP A 350 10.53 13.04 6.20
C ASP A 350 9.63 13.95 7.04
N GLY A 351 8.60 14.55 6.44
CA GLY A 351 7.62 15.36 7.19
C GLY A 351 6.76 14.51 8.13
N LEU A 352 6.33 13.32 7.69
CA LEU A 352 5.60 12.38 8.53
C LEU A 352 6.47 11.85 9.69
N LEU A 353 7.74 11.53 9.39
CA LEU A 353 8.69 11.10 10.41
C LEU A 353 9.02 12.24 11.39
N ALA A 354 9.26 13.46 10.90
CA ALA A 354 9.49 14.64 11.70
C ALA A 354 8.33 14.90 12.65
N ARG A 355 7.08 14.81 12.17
CA ARG A 355 5.89 14.90 13.02
C ARG A 355 5.88 13.86 14.12
N ALA A 356 6.07 12.58 13.79
CA ALA A 356 6.09 11.52 14.78
C ALA A 356 7.22 11.70 15.82
N LEU A 357 8.40 12.17 15.40
CA LEU A 357 9.53 12.45 16.29
C LEU A 357 9.25 13.64 17.20
N VAL A 358 8.73 14.75 16.67
CA VAL A 358 8.41 15.95 17.45
C VAL A 358 7.30 15.65 18.47
N ASP A 359 6.25 14.94 18.06
CA ASP A 359 5.17 14.53 18.97
C ASP A 359 5.71 13.63 20.10
N ARG A 360 6.66 12.74 19.78
CA ARG A 360 7.33 11.89 20.78
C ARG A 360 8.26 12.67 21.71
N VAL A 361 8.98 13.68 21.20
CA VAL A 361 9.85 14.57 22.00
C VAL A 361 9.02 15.41 22.95
N ALA A 362 7.88 15.94 22.47
CA ALA A 362 6.95 16.72 23.29
C ALA A 362 6.48 15.92 24.52
N ALA A 363 6.24 14.61 24.36
CA ALA A 363 5.85 13.73 25.45
C ALA A 363 6.95 13.51 26.53
N TYR A 364 8.22 13.84 26.26
CA TYR A 364 9.32 13.70 27.23
C TYR A 364 9.57 14.95 28.08
N GLU A 365 8.78 16.02 27.90
CA GLU A 365 8.98 17.32 28.58
C GLU A 365 10.42 17.85 28.42
N ALA A 366 11.00 17.63 27.23
CA ALA A 366 12.33 18.10 26.92
C ALA A 366 12.39 19.63 26.99
N THR A 367 13.45 20.21 27.56
CA THR A 367 13.66 21.68 27.59
C THR A 367 14.51 22.18 26.43
N ASP A 368 15.41 21.33 25.94
CA ASP A 368 16.33 21.61 24.84
C ASP A 368 16.21 20.48 23.81
N LEU A 369 15.94 20.84 22.56
CA LEU A 369 15.99 19.92 21.42
C LEU A 369 17.32 20.09 20.68
N LEU A 370 18.13 19.04 20.68
CA LEU A 370 19.39 18.97 19.94
C LEU A 370 19.16 18.10 18.70
N ILE A 371 19.56 18.58 17.53
CA ILE A 371 19.43 17.83 16.27
C ILE A 371 20.82 17.72 15.65
N THR A 372 21.28 16.51 15.33
CA THR A 372 22.56 16.30 14.66
C THR A 372 22.37 15.77 13.24
N GLY A 373 23.11 16.32 12.29
CA GLY A 373 23.04 15.99 10.86
C GLY A 373 22.40 17.08 9.99
N ASP A 374 22.70 17.07 8.69
CA ASP A 374 22.26 18.05 7.68
C ASP A 374 21.35 17.44 6.59
N THR A 375 20.59 16.40 6.97
CA THR A 375 19.66 15.70 6.07
C THR A 375 18.35 16.48 5.87
N PRO A 376 17.55 16.14 4.83
CA PRO A 376 16.21 16.70 4.65
C PRO A 376 15.30 16.52 5.87
N LEU A 377 15.50 15.45 6.65
CA LEU A 377 14.80 15.23 7.91
C LEU A 377 15.09 16.33 8.95
N THR A 378 16.31 16.86 9.02
CA THR A 378 16.63 17.99 9.90
C THR A 378 15.76 19.20 9.56
N VAL A 379 15.64 19.54 8.27
CA VAL A 379 14.78 20.63 7.79
C VAL A 379 13.31 20.35 8.10
N ALA A 380 12.85 19.11 7.87
CA ALA A 380 11.50 18.68 8.19
C ALA A 380 11.14 18.83 9.67
N ILE A 381 12.07 18.50 10.58
CA ILE A 381 11.89 18.68 12.04
C ILE A 381 11.78 20.17 12.38
N LEU A 382 12.64 21.02 11.81
CA LEU A 382 12.58 22.47 12.04
C LEU A 382 11.24 23.06 11.57
N ASP A 383 10.79 22.67 10.38
CA ASP A 383 9.49 23.09 9.83
C ASP A 383 8.33 22.66 10.74
N GLN A 384 8.34 21.41 11.21
CA GLN A 384 7.30 20.90 12.10
C GLN A 384 7.26 21.62 13.46
N VAL A 385 8.43 21.84 14.08
CA VAL A 385 8.54 22.60 15.34
C VAL A 385 8.05 24.04 15.14
N ALA A 386 8.46 24.69 14.05
CA ALA A 386 8.03 26.05 13.73
C ALA A 386 6.53 26.12 13.50
N GLN A 387 5.94 25.15 12.79
CA GLN A 387 4.50 25.08 12.54
C GLN A 387 3.71 24.90 13.84
N GLN A 388 4.12 23.98 14.73
CA GLN A 388 3.45 23.79 16.02
C GLN A 388 3.55 25.02 16.93
N ARG A 389 4.70 25.71 16.95
CA ARG A 389 4.85 26.99 17.68
C ARG A 389 3.96 28.09 17.10
N ALA A 390 3.91 28.22 15.78
CA ALA A 390 3.08 29.21 15.11
C ALA A 390 1.59 28.98 15.41
N PHE A 391 1.14 27.72 15.33
CA PHE A 391 -0.23 27.34 15.66
C PHE A 391 -0.58 27.67 17.12
N ARG A 392 0.32 27.35 18.07
CA ARG A 392 0.11 27.71 19.48
C ARG A 392 0.00 29.21 19.69
N HIS A 393 0.90 29.98 19.07
CA HIS A 393 0.87 31.44 19.19
C HIS A 393 -0.43 32.03 18.62
N GLU A 394 -0.92 31.51 17.50
CA GLU A 394 -2.21 31.92 16.93
C GLU A 394 -3.37 31.63 17.89
N LEU A 395 -3.41 30.42 18.48
CA LEU A 395 -4.41 30.06 19.49
C LEU A 395 -4.36 30.98 20.71
N GLN A 396 -3.16 31.28 21.22
CA GLN A 396 -2.96 32.19 22.35
C GLN A 396 -3.37 33.62 21.99
N THR A 397 -3.05 34.08 20.78
CA THR A 397 -3.42 35.41 20.29
C THR A 397 -4.93 35.55 20.18
N LYS A 398 -5.61 34.55 19.61
CA LYS A 398 -7.08 34.49 19.55
C LYS A 398 -7.72 34.51 20.93
N ARG A 399 -7.17 33.75 21.90
CA ARG A 399 -7.63 33.80 23.30
C ARG A 399 -7.47 35.19 23.94
N ARG A 400 -6.39 35.92 23.62
CA ARG A 400 -6.15 37.28 24.14
C ARG A 400 -7.07 38.32 23.52
N LEU A 401 -7.42 38.16 22.24
CA LEU A 401 -8.30 39.10 21.52
C LEU A 401 -9.78 38.94 21.88
N GLU A 402 -10.18 37.77 22.42
CA GLU A 402 -11.55 37.51 22.88
C GLU A 402 -11.61 37.24 24.41
N PRO A 403 -11.23 38.23 25.26
CA PRO A 403 -11.23 38.05 26.70
C PRO A 403 -12.65 37.78 27.21
N GLY A 404 -12.88 36.59 27.75
CA GLY A 404 -14.19 36.13 28.25
C GLY A 404 -14.78 34.95 27.50
N ARG A 405 -14.27 34.61 26.31
CA ARG A 405 -14.61 33.35 25.63
C ARG A 405 -14.01 32.19 26.44
N ARG A 406 -14.86 31.34 27.02
CA ARG A 406 -14.41 30.07 27.60
C ARG A 406 -13.80 29.24 26.47
N SER A 407 -12.61 28.70 26.72
CA SER A 407 -12.04 27.69 25.84
C SER A 407 -13.04 26.55 25.68
N THR A 408 -13.21 26.09 24.44
CA THR A 408 -13.96 24.85 24.24
C THR A 408 -13.11 23.69 24.77
N PRO A 409 -13.70 22.59 25.24
CA PRO A 409 -12.95 21.40 25.62
C PRO A 409 -12.01 20.90 24.52
N GLU A 410 -12.39 21.10 23.25
CA GLU A 410 -11.57 20.80 22.08
C GLU A 410 -10.36 21.75 21.97
N GLU A 411 -10.54 23.05 22.17
CA GLU A 411 -9.44 24.02 22.20
C GLU A 411 -8.46 23.76 23.34
N ASP A 412 -8.94 23.31 24.51
CA ASP A 412 -8.08 22.92 25.63
C ASP A 412 -7.34 21.61 25.37
N ALA A 413 -8.02 20.60 24.81
CA ALA A 413 -7.37 19.36 24.39
C ALA A 413 -6.30 19.61 23.31
N LEU A 414 -6.58 20.48 22.31
CA LEU A 414 -5.60 20.88 21.31
C LEU A 414 -4.42 21.62 21.95
N ASN A 415 -4.68 22.50 22.91
CA ASN A 415 -3.62 23.24 23.59
C ASN A 415 -2.73 22.34 24.45
N GLU A 416 -3.26 21.24 25.00
CA GLU A 416 -2.48 20.21 25.69
C GLU A 416 -1.65 19.37 24.71
N VAL A 417 -2.26 18.92 23.60
CA VAL A 417 -1.59 18.11 22.56
C VAL A 417 -0.43 18.88 21.90
N TYR A 418 -0.57 20.18 21.72
CA TYR A 418 0.45 21.01 21.05
C TYR A 418 1.39 21.72 22.02
N GLN A 419 1.58 21.26 23.27
CA GLN A 419 2.63 21.77 24.16
C GLN A 419 3.99 21.12 23.87
N LEU A 420 4.85 21.87 23.19
CA LEU A 420 6.28 21.62 23.08
C LEU A 420 6.91 22.16 24.36
N GLY A 421 7.42 21.27 25.20
CA GLY A 421 8.10 21.64 26.45
C GLY A 421 9.47 22.29 26.27
N PHE A 422 9.99 22.37 25.04
CA PHE A 422 11.31 22.94 24.76
C PHE A 422 11.21 24.31 24.09
N ASP A 423 12.04 25.24 24.60
CA ASP A 423 12.16 26.60 24.08
C ASP A 423 13.37 26.73 23.14
N LYS A 424 14.41 25.92 23.33
CA LYS A 424 15.66 26.00 22.56
C LYS A 424 15.81 24.84 21.59
N VAL A 425 16.16 25.15 20.34
CA VAL A 425 16.55 24.18 19.31
C VAL A 425 17.99 24.47 18.89
N THR A 426 18.87 23.47 18.97
CA THR A 426 20.28 23.58 18.57
C THR A 426 20.59 22.57 17.47
N ILE A 427 21.17 23.03 16.36
CA ILE A 427 21.60 22.16 15.26
C ILE A 427 23.10 21.89 15.40
N LEU A 428 23.47 20.60 15.38
CA LEU A 428 24.81 20.07 15.56
C LEU A 428 25.30 19.50 14.22
N ALA A 429 25.98 20.33 13.44
CA ALA A 429 26.55 19.94 12.16
C ALA A 429 27.65 20.92 11.76
N ASP A 430 28.62 20.47 10.96
CA ASP A 430 29.64 21.34 10.36
C ASP A 430 29.00 22.45 9.52
N THR A 431 27.89 22.12 8.84
CA THR A 431 27.08 22.99 7.97
C THR A 431 25.90 23.63 8.71
N ALA A 432 25.83 23.58 10.05
CA ALA A 432 24.65 24.02 10.81
C ALA A 432 24.29 25.50 10.58
N ALA A 433 25.28 26.38 10.43
CA ALA A 433 25.06 27.80 10.14
C ALA A 433 24.41 27.98 8.76
N ASP A 434 24.99 27.38 7.72
CA ASP A 434 24.45 27.39 6.35
C ASP A 434 23.03 26.82 6.32
N LEU A 435 22.77 25.73 7.03
CA LEU A 435 21.46 25.10 7.11
C LEU A 435 20.42 25.99 7.78
N CYS A 436 20.79 26.71 8.85
CA CYS A 436 19.90 27.66 9.50
C CYS A 436 19.61 28.86 8.60
N ASP A 437 20.62 29.36 7.87
CA ASP A 437 20.47 30.47 6.92
C ASP A 437 19.57 30.08 5.76
N GLU A 438 19.79 28.89 5.18
CA GLU A 438 18.96 28.32 4.12
C GLU A 438 17.51 28.11 4.59
N TRP A 439 17.31 27.50 5.76
CA TRP A 439 15.97 27.31 6.32
C TRP A 439 15.26 28.63 6.63
N ARG A 440 15.99 29.65 7.11
CA ARG A 440 15.45 31.00 7.35
C ARG A 440 15.06 31.69 6.05
N ALA A 441 15.86 31.57 5.00
CA ALA A 441 15.58 32.16 3.69
C ALA A 441 14.33 31.54 3.04
N ASP A 442 14.15 30.24 3.20
CA ASP A 442 13.04 29.51 2.58
C ASP A 442 11.76 29.52 3.41
N ARG A 443 11.75 30.10 4.61
CA ARG A 443 10.54 30.13 5.44
C ARG A 443 9.45 30.97 4.76
N ALA A 444 8.25 30.40 4.62
CA ALA A 444 7.14 31.05 3.91
C ALA A 444 6.88 32.49 4.45
N PRO A 445 6.96 33.53 3.59
CA PRO A 445 6.95 34.94 4.01
C PRO A 445 5.61 35.44 4.58
N GLY A 446 4.57 34.60 4.58
CA GLY A 446 3.21 34.96 5.01
C GLY A 446 2.91 34.73 6.49
N ALA A 447 3.77 34.03 7.24
CA ALA A 447 3.61 33.93 8.67
C ALA A 447 4.09 35.24 9.31
N ALA A 448 3.21 36.24 9.41
CA ALA A 448 3.38 37.41 10.29
C ALA A 448 3.48 37.02 11.79
N VAL A 449 3.59 35.72 12.07
CA VAL A 449 3.94 35.17 13.37
C VAL A 449 5.39 35.58 13.64
N PRO A 450 5.68 36.22 14.79
CA PRO A 450 7.04 36.55 15.21
C PRO A 450 7.98 35.34 15.05
N THR A 451 9.29 35.59 14.95
CA THR A 451 10.38 34.61 14.99
C THR A 451 10.36 33.79 16.28
N LEU A 452 9.35 32.91 16.44
CA LEU A 452 9.15 32.09 17.63
C LEU A 452 10.13 30.92 17.70
N LEU A 453 10.88 30.67 16.61
CA LEU A 453 11.90 29.65 16.55
C LEU A 453 13.12 30.22 15.82
N GLU A 454 14.21 30.38 16.55
CA GLU A 454 15.52 30.68 16.02
C GLU A 454 16.46 29.50 16.37
N PRO A 455 16.67 28.56 15.43
CA PRO A 455 17.59 27.46 15.68
C PRO A 455 19.01 28.02 15.87
N THR A 456 19.70 27.58 16.92
CA THR A 456 21.08 27.97 17.19
C THR A 456 22.03 26.99 16.50
N PRO A 457 22.86 27.42 15.54
CA PRO A 457 23.87 26.54 14.95
C PRO A 457 25.00 26.28 15.95
N SER A 458 25.52 25.05 15.98
CA SER A 458 26.70 24.70 16.76
C SER A 458 27.53 23.64 16.04
N THR A 459 28.84 23.84 16.03
CA THR A 459 29.82 22.88 15.52
C THR A 459 30.36 21.94 16.61
N ALA A 460 29.84 22.06 17.84
CA ALA A 460 30.29 21.23 18.95
C ALA A 460 29.86 19.77 18.77
N GLY A 461 30.68 18.86 19.27
CA GLY A 461 30.34 17.44 19.29
C GLY A 461 29.08 17.20 20.14
N TRP A 462 28.25 16.23 19.74
CA TRP A 462 26.96 15.97 20.40
C TRP A 462 27.09 15.68 21.90
N LYS A 463 28.17 15.03 22.34
CA LYS A 463 28.44 14.77 23.77
C LYS A 463 28.62 16.07 24.56
N GLU A 464 29.39 17.01 24.00
CA GLU A 464 29.62 18.33 24.60
C GLU A 464 28.33 19.14 24.63
N ALA A 465 27.56 19.11 23.54
CA ALA A 465 26.27 19.80 23.46
C ALA A 465 25.25 19.28 24.49
N VAL A 466 25.12 17.95 24.62
CA VAL A 466 24.27 17.30 25.63
C VAL A 466 24.76 17.66 27.04
N GLY A 467 26.07 17.58 27.30
CA GLY A 467 26.65 17.94 28.59
C GLY A 467 26.38 19.40 28.98
N ARG A 468 26.54 20.34 28.04
CA ARG A 468 26.23 21.76 28.27
C ARG A 468 24.73 22.03 28.47
N ALA A 469 23.85 21.29 27.81
CA ALA A 469 22.43 21.41 28.03
C ALA A 469 22.01 20.87 29.40
N ALA A 470 22.52 19.68 29.78
CA ALA A 470 22.29 19.09 31.10
C ALA A 470 22.87 19.94 32.24
N ALA A 471 24.06 20.52 32.07
CA ALA A 471 24.69 21.40 33.06
C ALA A 471 23.88 22.68 33.35
N ARG A 472 23.01 23.10 32.42
CA ARG A 472 22.07 24.23 32.62
C ARG A 472 20.78 23.81 33.34
N GLY A 473 20.70 22.57 33.83
CA GLY A 473 19.49 22.01 34.44
C GLY A 473 18.42 21.58 33.43
N GLY A 474 18.74 21.60 32.13
CA GLY A 474 17.82 21.18 31.08
C GLY A 474 17.69 19.66 30.98
N ARG A 475 16.60 19.21 30.37
CA ARG A 475 16.36 17.83 29.94
C ARG A 475 16.57 17.76 28.42
N PRO A 476 17.81 17.66 27.93
CA PRO A 476 18.06 17.65 26.49
C PRO A 476 17.56 16.36 25.85
N VAL A 477 16.94 16.48 24.68
CA VAL A 477 16.68 15.35 23.79
C VAL A 477 17.50 15.53 22.52
N LEU A 478 18.29 14.52 22.18
CA LEU A 478 19.11 14.48 20.97
C LEU A 478 18.40 13.64 19.90
N ILE A 479 18.12 14.24 18.75
CA ILE A 479 17.71 13.55 17.53
C ILE A 479 18.91 13.43 16.61
N VAL A 480 19.23 12.20 16.21
CA VAL A 480 20.29 11.88 15.26
C VAL A 480 19.66 11.62 13.89
N THR A 481 19.78 12.57 12.96
CA THR A 481 19.24 12.43 11.60
C THR A 481 20.29 11.92 10.62
N ASP A 482 21.57 12.14 10.92
CA ASP A 482 22.69 11.49 10.25
C ASP A 482 23.62 10.87 11.28
N MET A 483 24.03 9.63 11.02
CA MET A 483 25.13 9.03 11.74
C MET A 483 26.40 9.67 11.19
N VAL A 484 26.80 10.80 11.78
CA VAL A 484 28.12 11.36 11.55
C VAL A 484 29.11 10.29 11.98
N CYS A 485 29.57 9.46 11.04
CA CYS A 485 30.74 8.63 11.23
C CYS A 485 31.82 9.62 11.68
N PRO A 486 32.35 9.49 12.91
CA PRO A 486 33.37 10.40 13.36
C PRO A 486 34.45 10.34 12.29
N ARG A 487 34.68 11.47 11.60
CA ARG A 487 35.81 11.58 10.67
C ARG A 487 36.99 11.13 11.52
N SER A 488 37.49 9.93 11.26
CA SER A 488 38.73 9.47 11.84
C SER A 488 39.69 10.60 11.55
N ALA A 489 40.16 11.27 12.61
CA ALA A 489 41.13 12.36 12.49
C ALA A 489 42.16 11.90 11.45
N PRO A 490 42.48 12.72 10.43
CA PRO A 490 43.42 12.31 9.39
C PRO A 490 44.63 11.76 10.13
N ALA A 491 44.81 10.44 10.07
CA ALA A 491 45.93 9.81 10.74
C ALA A 491 47.15 10.57 10.21
N PRO A 492 48.03 11.09 11.07
CA PRO A 492 49.22 11.76 10.57
C PRO A 492 49.84 10.79 9.57
N CYS A 493 50.01 11.26 8.32
CA CYS A 493 50.62 10.48 7.25
C CYS A 493 52.07 10.19 7.65
N GLY A 494 52.25 9.22 8.54
CA GLY A 494 53.51 8.56 8.79
C GLY A 494 53.84 7.84 7.49
N SER A 495 54.90 8.29 6.85
CA SER A 495 55.59 7.59 5.78
C SER A 495 55.98 6.19 6.26
N ALA A 496 55.07 5.23 6.13
CA ALA A 496 55.32 3.83 6.42
C ALA A 496 54.71 3.00 5.30
N THR A 497 55.60 2.52 4.44
CA THR A 497 55.39 1.59 3.34
C THR A 497 54.98 0.22 3.91
N SER A 498 53.74 0.06 4.37
CA SER A 498 53.16 -1.26 4.61
C SER A 498 51.65 -1.15 4.68
N THR A 499 50.99 -1.74 3.69
CA THR A 499 49.54 -1.87 3.56
C THR A 499 48.98 -2.80 4.65
N PRO A 500 48.11 -2.35 5.57
CA PRO A 500 47.23 -3.24 6.30
C PRO A 500 45.84 -3.21 5.66
N THR A 501 45.37 -4.37 5.21
CA THR A 501 44.00 -4.61 4.79
C THR A 501 43.06 -4.49 6.00
N CYS A 502 42.35 -3.37 6.11
CA CYS A 502 41.33 -3.16 7.13
C CYS A 502 40.02 -3.87 6.70
N SER A 503 39.68 -4.99 7.36
CA SER A 503 38.58 -5.89 6.96
C SER A 503 37.21 -5.54 7.56
N CYS A 504 36.99 -4.31 8.05
CA CYS A 504 35.73 -3.92 8.70
C CYS A 504 34.75 -3.17 7.79
N CYS A 505 35.10 -2.88 6.54
CA CYS A 505 34.20 -2.25 5.59
C CYS A 505 33.61 -3.33 4.66
N GLY A 506 32.31 -3.61 4.80
CA GLY A 506 31.53 -4.34 3.81
C GLY A 506 31.59 -3.66 2.43
N PRO A 507 31.11 -4.35 1.36
CA PRO A 507 31.25 -3.86 0.00
C PRO A 507 30.66 -2.44 -0.15
N PRO A 508 31.26 -1.58 -0.98
CA PRO A 508 30.93 -0.17 -1.01
C PRO A 508 29.56 0.04 -1.67
N THR A 509 28.50 0.10 -0.87
CA THR A 509 27.30 0.83 -1.25
C THR A 509 27.63 2.31 -1.18
N THR A 510 28.08 2.85 -2.32
CA THR A 510 28.08 4.27 -2.68
C THR A 510 28.08 5.24 -1.49
N CYS A 511 29.26 5.53 -0.92
CA CYS A 511 29.53 6.86 -0.39
C CYS A 511 29.44 7.82 -1.58
N ARG A 512 28.22 8.25 -1.90
CA ARG A 512 27.99 9.31 -2.86
C ARG A 512 28.46 10.57 -2.17
N ALA A 513 29.71 10.96 -2.43
CA ALA A 513 30.15 12.32 -2.20
C ALA A 513 29.08 13.22 -2.84
N SER A 514 28.36 13.95 -2.00
CA SER A 514 27.45 15.00 -2.39
C SER A 514 28.28 16.08 -3.09
N ASN A 515 28.57 15.87 -4.36
CA ASN A 515 29.15 16.87 -5.22
C ASN A 515 28.00 17.81 -5.60
N ARG A 516 27.61 18.70 -4.69
CA ARG A 516 26.76 19.86 -4.99
C ARG A 516 27.60 20.80 -5.86
N SER A 517 27.67 20.53 -7.16
CA SER A 517 28.02 21.55 -8.14
C SER A 517 26.90 22.59 -8.15
N ARG A 518 27.18 23.77 -7.59
CA ARG A 518 26.31 24.95 -7.68
C ARG A 518 26.15 25.34 -9.16
N VAL A 519 25.08 24.89 -9.80
CA VAL A 519 24.57 25.53 -11.01
C VAL A 519 23.55 26.56 -10.56
N ARG A 520 24.00 27.82 -10.43
CA ARG A 520 23.08 28.96 -10.39
C ARG A 520 22.49 29.12 -11.79
N THR A 521 21.25 28.70 -11.99
CA THR A 521 20.42 29.19 -13.10
C THR A 521 19.93 30.60 -12.76
N PRO A 522 20.14 31.60 -13.63
CA PRO A 522 19.53 32.91 -13.43
C PRO A 522 18.06 32.84 -13.80
N THR A 523 17.19 33.05 -12.82
CA THR A 523 15.75 33.28 -13.04
C THR A 523 15.56 34.72 -13.51
N THR A 524 15.39 34.91 -14.81
CA THR A 524 14.88 36.16 -15.38
C THR A 524 13.40 36.30 -15.05
N ALA A 525 13.07 37.18 -14.10
CA ALA A 525 11.71 37.66 -13.90
C ALA A 525 11.34 38.69 -15.00
N PRO A 526 10.11 38.69 -15.53
CA PRO A 526 9.66 39.75 -16.43
C PRO A 526 9.30 41.00 -15.62
N ALA A 527 9.72 42.15 -16.16
CA ALA A 527 9.42 43.46 -15.62
C ALA A 527 7.92 43.76 -15.64
N ALA A 528 7.33 43.98 -14.46
CA ALA A 528 6.03 44.63 -14.31
C ALA A 528 6.27 46.12 -14.10
N SER A 529 5.80 46.92 -15.06
CA SER A 529 5.84 48.38 -15.02
C SER A 529 4.91 48.93 -13.95
N SER A 530 5.46 49.85 -13.16
CA SER A 530 4.76 50.67 -12.18
C SER A 530 3.86 51.69 -12.89
N GLY A 531 2.55 51.57 -12.72
CA GLY A 531 1.57 52.62 -13.00
C GLY A 531 0.93 53.08 -11.70
N SER A 532 1.30 54.27 -11.26
CA SER A 532 0.71 55.00 -10.13
C SER A 532 -0.72 55.45 -10.46
N GLY A 533 -1.63 55.34 -9.50
CA GLY A 533 -2.98 55.90 -9.62
C GLY A 533 -3.94 55.45 -8.54
N ARG A 534 -3.94 56.15 -7.40
CA ARG A 534 -5.15 56.27 -6.55
C ARG A 534 -6.24 56.95 -7.41
N PRO A 535 -7.53 56.57 -7.26
CA PRO A 535 -8.34 57.32 -6.31
C PRO A 535 -9.40 56.52 -5.53
N SER A 536 -9.74 57.13 -4.41
CA SER A 536 -10.94 57.00 -3.60
C SER A 536 -12.24 57.15 -4.40
N SER A 537 -13.23 56.30 -4.10
CA SER A 537 -14.62 56.66 -3.71
C SER A 537 -15.56 55.51 -4.09
N TRP A 538 -16.28 55.01 -3.10
CA TRP A 538 -17.43 54.15 -3.29
C TRP A 538 -18.63 55.05 -3.56
N THR A 539 -19.20 54.95 -4.75
CA THR A 539 -20.50 55.53 -5.07
C THR A 539 -21.33 54.47 -5.76
N THR A 540 -22.43 54.13 -5.11
CA THR A 540 -23.53 53.30 -5.59
C THR A 540 -24.09 53.81 -6.92
N GLY A 541 -24.20 52.91 -7.90
CA GLY A 541 -24.90 53.17 -9.16
C GLY A 541 -25.04 51.91 -10.02
N LEU A 542 -26.22 51.28 -9.98
CA LEU A 542 -26.82 50.61 -11.14
C LEU A 542 -26.85 51.63 -12.31
N PRO A 543 -26.74 51.26 -13.61
CA PRO A 543 -27.73 50.38 -14.23
C PRO A 543 -27.32 49.59 -15.51
N THR A 544 -28.31 48.81 -15.99
CA THR A 544 -28.65 48.48 -17.39
C THR A 544 -27.70 47.62 -18.26
N THR A 545 -28.14 46.38 -18.47
CA THR A 545 -27.92 45.56 -19.67
C THR A 545 -28.54 46.19 -20.93
N PRO A 546 -27.89 46.01 -22.09
CA PRO A 546 -28.55 45.25 -23.15
C PRO A 546 -27.63 44.21 -23.80
N GLY A 547 -28.15 43.02 -24.10
CA GLY A 547 -27.54 42.11 -25.09
C GLY A 547 -28.00 42.47 -26.50
N PRO A 548 -27.96 41.53 -27.46
CA PRO A 548 -26.82 40.71 -27.87
C PRO A 548 -26.54 40.92 -29.38
N SER A 549 -25.33 40.62 -29.85
CA SER A 549 -25.09 40.44 -31.29
C SER A 549 -24.11 39.32 -31.57
N TRP A 550 -24.63 38.29 -32.24
CA TRP A 550 -23.88 37.36 -33.07
C TRP A 550 -23.39 38.08 -34.34
N PRO A 551 -22.35 37.56 -35.00
CA PRO A 551 -22.66 36.77 -36.19
C PRO A 551 -21.79 35.50 -36.36
N ALA A 552 -22.39 34.57 -37.10
CA ALA A 552 -21.79 33.36 -37.62
C ALA A 552 -21.11 33.60 -38.98
N ASN A 553 -20.30 32.60 -39.35
CA ASN A 553 -19.83 32.22 -40.69
C ASN A 553 -18.78 33.08 -41.39
N ASN A 554 -17.62 32.49 -41.66
CA ASN A 554 -17.34 32.01 -43.01
C ASN A 554 -16.19 30.99 -43.07
N THR A 555 -16.41 30.03 -43.96
CA THR A 555 -15.58 28.89 -44.34
C THR A 555 -14.50 29.23 -45.37
N SER A 556 -13.57 28.28 -45.49
CA SER A 556 -12.79 27.87 -46.68
C SER A 556 -11.57 28.70 -47.14
N ALA A 557 -10.41 28.02 -47.16
CA ALA A 557 -9.61 27.74 -48.35
C ALA A 557 -8.09 27.70 -48.07
N THR A 558 -7.55 26.51 -48.25
CA THR A 558 -6.16 26.11 -48.51
C THR A 558 -5.33 27.04 -49.42
N ALA A 559 -4.07 27.28 -49.04
CA ALA A 559 -2.95 27.38 -49.98
C ALA A 559 -1.63 27.07 -49.26
N ALA A 560 -0.70 26.52 -50.04
CA ALA A 560 0.45 25.75 -49.61
C ALA A 560 1.75 26.57 -49.44
N ALA A 561 2.75 25.86 -48.91
CA ALA A 561 4.19 26.07 -49.03
C ALA A 561 4.82 27.19 -48.18
N GLU A 562 5.66 26.80 -47.22
CA GLU A 562 7.10 27.05 -47.26
C GLU A 562 7.82 26.27 -46.15
N GLY A 563 9.05 25.85 -46.45
CA GLY A 563 9.69 24.69 -45.84
C GLY A 563 10.46 24.90 -44.53
N CYS A 564 10.87 23.78 -43.95
CA CYS A 564 11.95 23.71 -42.98
C CYS A 564 12.72 22.38 -43.13
N PRO A 565 14.06 22.38 -43.08
CA PRO A 565 14.87 21.23 -43.45
C PRO A 565 15.03 20.23 -42.29
N ARG A 566 14.86 18.95 -42.62
CA ARG A 566 15.22 17.79 -41.78
C ARG A 566 16.76 17.68 -41.70
N ARG A 567 17.31 17.76 -40.49
CA ARG A 567 18.66 17.26 -40.18
C ARG A 567 18.59 15.75 -39.93
N THR A 568 19.21 14.98 -40.81
CA THR A 568 19.51 13.56 -40.66
C THR A 568 20.87 13.41 -39.98
N CYS A 569 20.91 12.78 -38.81
CA CYS A 569 22.16 12.29 -38.21
C CYS A 569 22.32 10.81 -38.58
N ARG A 570 23.34 10.52 -39.38
CA ARG A 570 23.88 9.18 -39.64
C ARG A 570 24.65 8.68 -38.41
N PRO A 571 24.57 7.40 -38.04
CA PRO A 571 25.47 6.80 -37.05
C PRO A 571 26.78 6.35 -37.72
N PRO A 572 27.91 6.31 -37.00
CA PRO A 572 29.10 5.63 -37.49
C PRO A 572 29.02 4.12 -37.24
N ALA A 573 29.45 3.37 -38.24
CA ALA A 573 29.65 1.93 -38.21
C ALA A 573 31.10 1.59 -37.80
N GLY A 574 31.25 0.39 -37.24
CA GLY A 574 32.52 -0.26 -36.93
C GLY A 574 32.75 -0.41 -35.42
N SER A 575 33.24 -1.52 -34.87
CA SER A 575 33.54 -2.89 -35.31
C SER A 575 34.09 -3.58 -34.05
N GLY A 576 33.89 -4.89 -33.89
CA GLY A 576 34.80 -5.69 -33.04
C GLY A 576 34.15 -6.61 -32.02
N ASN A 577 34.08 -7.89 -32.38
CA ASN A 577 33.82 -9.03 -31.52
C ASN A 577 34.77 -9.12 -30.32
N ALA A 578 34.25 -9.44 -29.12
CA ALA A 578 35.00 -10.21 -28.11
C ALA A 578 34.05 -10.88 -27.09
N ALA A 579 34.04 -12.22 -27.15
CA ALA A 579 33.88 -13.19 -26.06
C ALA A 579 32.75 -13.02 -25.01
N ARG A 580 31.73 -13.87 -25.15
CA ARG A 580 30.91 -14.39 -24.03
C ARG A 580 31.82 -15.17 -23.07
N ALA A 581 32.02 -14.64 -21.86
CA ALA A 581 32.52 -15.42 -20.73
C ALA A 581 31.34 -16.01 -19.94
N VAL A 582 31.28 -17.33 -19.92
CA VAL A 582 30.38 -18.15 -19.10
C VAL A 582 30.88 -18.10 -17.65
N CYS A 583 30.05 -17.66 -16.72
CA CYS A 583 30.33 -17.79 -15.28
C CYS A 583 29.96 -19.21 -14.81
N PRO A 584 30.85 -19.94 -14.11
CA PRO A 584 30.48 -21.17 -13.44
C PRO A 584 29.82 -20.87 -12.09
N THR A 585 28.67 -21.50 -11.86
CA THR A 585 28.04 -21.67 -10.56
C THR A 585 28.94 -22.51 -9.66
N SER A 586 29.49 -21.92 -8.59
CA SER A 586 30.11 -22.69 -7.51
C SER A 586 29.26 -22.59 -6.24
N SER A 587 28.74 -23.76 -5.88
CA SER A 587 28.13 -24.11 -4.61
C SER A 587 29.21 -24.30 -3.54
N GLY A 588 29.10 -23.60 -2.42
CA GLY A 588 29.97 -23.81 -1.26
C GLY A 588 29.43 -23.11 -0.02
N ARG A 589 28.59 -23.80 0.75
CA ARG A 589 28.17 -23.39 2.10
C ARG A 589 29.20 -23.87 3.11
N THR A 590 29.72 -22.96 3.93
CA THR A 590 30.18 -23.24 5.31
C THR A 590 29.84 -22.05 6.21
N PRO A 591 29.38 -22.27 7.46
CA PRO A 591 28.90 -21.21 8.33
C PRO A 591 30.03 -20.67 9.21
N CYS A 592 30.25 -19.35 9.19
CA CYS A 592 30.97 -18.67 10.26
C CYS A 592 29.95 -17.87 11.07
N GLY A 593 29.67 -18.35 12.27
CA GLY A 593 28.95 -17.59 13.28
C GLY A 593 29.87 -16.50 13.83
N SER A 594 29.38 -15.26 13.85
CA SER A 594 29.77 -14.30 14.88
C SER A 594 28.60 -13.36 15.12
N THR A 595 28.15 -13.37 16.36
CA THR A 595 27.22 -12.44 16.98
C THR A 595 27.87 -11.06 17.06
N GLY A 596 27.27 -10.08 16.38
CA GLY A 596 27.56 -8.67 16.54
C GLY A 596 26.27 -7.89 16.34
N ILE A 597 25.68 -7.44 17.44
CA ILE A 597 24.49 -6.59 17.47
C ILE A 597 24.97 -5.14 17.27
N CYS A 598 24.43 -4.45 16.28
CA CYS A 598 24.40 -2.99 16.14
C CYS A 598 22.97 -2.59 15.78
#